data_AF-A0A2K8K983-F1
#
_entry.id   AF-A0A2K8K983-F1
#
_cell.length_a   1.000
_cell.length_b   1.000
_cell.length_c   1.000
_cell.angle_alpha   90.00
_cell.angle_beta   90.00
_cell.angle_gamma   90.00
#
_symmetry.space_group_name_H-M   'P 1'
#
loop_
_entity.id
_entity.type
_entity.pdbx_description
1 polymer ?
#
loop_
_entity_poly.entity_id
_entity_poly.type
_entity_poly.pdbx_seq_one_letter_code
_entity_poly.pdbx_strand_id
1 'polypeptide(L)'
;MVRDHELAKLNRLAGAADQTRDKLAKLPTDVQASSDAAMIAIQQAHLRWAATQRMQLNQVLARQRAAMMEQQRKSARSFGRAEAVARLIKRGTSKP
;
A
#
# COMPACT_ATOMS: atom_id res chain seq x y z
N MET A 1 -17.86 -0.26 15.26
CA MET A 1 -17.63 1.13 15.71
C MET A 1 -16.73 1.87 14.72
N VAL A 2 -16.54 3.20 14.85
CA VAL A 2 -15.64 4.01 13.99
C VAL A 2 -14.21 3.43 13.96
N ARG A 3 -13.72 2.94 15.10
CA ARG A 3 -12.41 2.28 15.22
C ARG A 3 -12.23 1.08 14.28
N ASP A 4 -13.21 0.19 14.26
CA ASP A 4 -13.13 -1.04 13.46
C ASP A 4 -13.24 -0.72 11.96
N HIS A 5 -13.99 0.34 11.62
CA HIS A 5 -14.06 0.86 10.26
C HIS A 5 -12.70 1.43 9.80
N GLU A 6 -12.05 2.24 10.63
CA GLU A 6 -10.73 2.81 10.31
C GLU A 6 -9.64 1.74 10.18
N LEU A 7 -9.69 0.70 11.04
CA LEU A 7 -8.80 -0.48 10.94
C LEU A 7 -9.05 -1.29 9.66
N ALA A 8 -10.32 -1.57 9.33
CA ALA A 8 -10.65 -2.31 8.10
C ALA A 8 -10.15 -1.57 6.85
N LYS A 9 -10.25 -0.23 6.85
CA LYS A 9 -9.74 0.60 5.76
C LYS A 9 -8.20 0.57 5.67
N LEU A 10 -7.51 0.57 6.81
CA LEU A 10 -6.06 0.44 6.85
C LEU A 10 -5.60 -0.93 6.32
N ASN A 11 -6.26 -2.02 6.71
CA ASN A 11 -5.97 -3.37 6.21
C ASN A 11 -6.18 -3.48 4.69
N ARG A 12 -7.24 -2.87 4.16
CA ARG A 12 -7.48 -2.83 2.70
C ARG A 12 -6.37 -2.09 1.96
N LEU A 13 -5.91 -0.95 2.48
CA LEU A 13 -4.83 -0.17 1.88
C LEU A 13 -3.49 -0.92 1.94
N ALA A 14 -3.20 -1.61 3.05
CA ALA A 14 -2.02 -2.45 3.18
C ALA A 14 -2.05 -3.60 2.17
N GLY A 15 -3.15 -4.35 2.09
CA GLY A 15 -3.30 -5.44 1.12
C GLY A 15 -3.17 -4.97 -0.34
N ALA A 16 -3.71 -3.78 -0.67
CA ALA A 16 -3.55 -3.20 -1.99
C ALA A 16 -2.09 -2.83 -2.31
N ALA A 17 -1.33 -2.35 -1.33
CA ALA A 17 0.10 -2.05 -1.48
C ALA A 17 0.93 -3.33 -1.65
N ASP A 18 0.61 -4.39 -0.92
CA ASP A 18 1.28 -5.68 -1.03
C ASP A 18 1.03 -6.34 -2.38
N GLN A 19 -0.22 -6.33 -2.87
CA GLN A 19 -0.53 -6.79 -4.23
C GLN A 19 0.25 -6.04 -5.31
N THR A 20 0.43 -4.72 -5.16
CA THR A 20 1.24 -3.93 -6.11
C THR A 20 2.72 -4.31 -6.04
N ARG A 21 3.24 -4.58 -4.83
CA ARG A 21 4.62 -5.07 -4.64
C ARG A 21 4.84 -6.43 -5.28
N ASP A 22 3.89 -7.35 -5.13
CA ASP A 22 3.97 -8.68 -5.77
C ASP A 22 4.01 -8.56 -7.30
N LYS A 23 3.23 -7.64 -7.87
CA LYS A 23 3.27 -7.35 -9.31
C LYS A 23 4.63 -6.78 -9.73
N LEU A 24 5.20 -5.87 -8.94
CA LEU A 24 6.54 -5.32 -9.20
C LEU A 24 7.63 -6.39 -9.13
N ALA A 25 7.53 -7.34 -8.19
CA ALA A 25 8.50 -8.43 -8.02
C ALA A 25 8.49 -9.42 -9.19
N LYS A 26 7.34 -9.56 -9.87
CA LYS A 26 7.19 -10.43 -11.06
C LYS A 26 7.69 -9.78 -12.36
N LEU A 27 7.99 -8.48 -12.34
CA LEU A 27 8.48 -7.81 -13.55
C LEU A 27 9.95 -8.15 -13.80
N PRO A 28 10.31 -8.49 -15.05
CA PRO A 28 11.66 -8.90 -15.39
C PRO A 28 12.63 -7.73 -15.15
N THR A 29 13.67 -8.02 -14.37
CA THR A 29 14.77 -7.08 -14.03
C THR A 29 16.00 -7.30 -14.88
N ASP A 30 16.20 -8.53 -15.33
CA ASP A 30 17.39 -8.94 -16.07
C ASP A 30 16.98 -9.99 -17.09
N VAL A 31 17.46 -9.85 -18.31
CA VAL A 31 17.20 -10.79 -19.39
C VAL A 31 18.56 -11.15 -19.96
N GLN A 32 18.90 -12.45 -19.99
CA GLN A 32 20.16 -12.92 -20.58
C GLN A 32 20.30 -12.39 -22.00
N ALA A 33 21.45 -11.80 -22.31
CA ALA A 33 21.73 -11.28 -23.63
C ALA A 33 21.66 -12.41 -24.67
N SER A 34 20.73 -12.29 -25.63
CA SER A 34 20.69 -13.22 -26.76
C SER A 34 21.78 -12.86 -27.76
N SER A 35 22.41 -13.89 -28.34
CA SER A 35 23.37 -13.75 -29.45
C SER A 35 22.69 -13.62 -30.82
N ASP A 36 21.39 -13.88 -30.91
CA ASP A 36 20.61 -13.77 -32.15
C ASP A 36 20.10 -12.34 -32.33
N ALA A 37 20.44 -11.73 -33.48
CA ALA A 37 20.04 -10.38 -33.85
C ALA A 37 18.51 -10.17 -33.85
N ALA A 38 17.72 -11.16 -34.26
CA ALA A 38 16.26 -11.07 -34.23
C ALA A 38 15.72 -11.05 -32.79
N MET A 39 16.36 -11.80 -31.90
CA MET A 39 15.99 -11.89 -30.48
C MET A 39 16.41 -10.66 -29.68
N ILE A 40 17.50 -9.99 -30.06
CA ILE A 40 17.95 -8.74 -29.42
C ILE A 40 16.87 -7.66 -29.51
N ALA A 41 16.23 -7.49 -30.68
CA ALA A 41 15.19 -6.48 -30.86
C ALA A 41 13.96 -6.77 -29.97
N ILE A 42 13.53 -8.03 -29.89
CA ILE A 42 12.43 -8.48 -29.04
C ILE A 42 12.76 -8.27 -27.57
N GLN A 43 13.98 -8.62 -27.16
CA GLN A 43 14.47 -8.44 -25.79
C GLN A 43 14.48 -6.96 -25.38
N GLN A 44 14.95 -6.06 -26.25
CA GLN A 44 14.92 -4.63 -25.99
C GLN A 44 13.49 -4.08 -25.89
N ALA A 45 12.58 -4.51 -26.77
CA ALA A 45 11.18 -4.11 -26.70
C ALA A 45 10.53 -4.58 -25.39
N HIS A 46 10.80 -5.81 -24.97
CA HIS A 46 10.31 -6.36 -23.71
C HIS A 46 10.86 -5.62 -22.48
N LEU A 47 12.16 -5.29 -22.46
CA LEU A 47 12.76 -4.49 -21.39
C LEU A 47 12.15 -3.08 -21.29
N ARG A 48 11.90 -2.43 -22.43
CA ARG A 48 11.23 -1.12 -22.46
C ARG A 48 9.82 -1.20 -21.90
N TRP A 49 9.05 -2.21 -22.33
CA TRP A 49 7.71 -2.48 -21.79
C TRP A 49 7.75 -2.69 -20.27
N ALA A 50 8.66 -3.55 -19.79
CA ALA A 50 8.82 -3.83 -18.36
C ALA A 50 9.18 -2.56 -17.57
N ALA A 51 10.06 -1.71 -18.10
CA ALA A 51 10.40 -0.42 -17.49
C ALA A 51 9.18 0.51 -17.38
N THR A 52 8.37 0.62 -18.44
CA THR A 52 7.12 1.40 -18.40
C THR A 52 6.15 0.86 -17.35
N GLN A 53 5.98 -0.46 -17.28
CA GLN A 53 5.10 -1.10 -16.28
C GLN A 53 5.60 -0.85 -14.85
N ARG A 54 6.91 -0.95 -14.60
CA ARG A 54 7.50 -0.65 -13.28
C ARG A 54 7.27 0.80 -12.89
N MET A 55 7.44 1.74 -13.82
CA MET A 55 7.17 3.16 -13.55
C MET A 55 5.71 3.38 -13.12
N GLN A 56 4.75 2.81 -13.85
CA GLN A 56 3.33 2.94 -13.54
C GLN A 56 2.99 2.32 -12.16
N LEU A 57 3.46 1.11 -11.89
CA LEU A 57 3.20 0.43 -10.62
C LEU A 57 3.88 1.15 -9.43
N ASN A 58 5.07 1.71 -9.62
CA ASN A 58 5.73 2.52 -8.59
C ASN A 58 4.92 3.78 -8.24
N GLN A 59 4.31 4.45 -9.23
CA GLN A 59 3.42 5.59 -8.98
C GLN A 59 2.17 5.15 -8.20
N VAL A 60 1.57 4.01 -8.56
CA VAL A 60 0.43 3.45 -7.83
C VAL A 60 0.81 3.13 -6.39
N LEU A 61 1.96 2.48 -6.18
CA LEU A 61 2.46 2.14 -4.85
C LEU A 61 2.72 3.40 -4.00
N ALA A 62 3.27 4.45 -4.59
CA ALA A 62 3.48 5.72 -3.90
C ALA A 62 2.16 6.35 -3.43
N ARG A 63 1.12 6.35 -4.28
CA ARG A 63 -0.22 6.84 -3.93
C ARG A 63 -0.85 5.99 -2.82
N GLN A 64 -0.74 4.67 -2.91
CA GLN A 64 -1.24 3.75 -1.88
C GLN A 64 -0.55 3.98 -0.52
N ARG A 65 0.77 4.19 -0.51
CA ARG A 65 1.52 4.52 0.70
C ARG A 65 1.11 5.87 1.30
N ALA A 66 0.93 6.90 0.48
CA ALA A 66 0.45 8.19 0.93
C ALA A 66 -0.95 8.07 1.58
N ALA A 67 -1.87 7.34 0.94
CA ALA A 67 -3.19 7.06 1.49
C ALA A 67 -3.13 6.29 2.82
N MET A 68 -2.22 5.32 2.93
CA MET A 68 -2.00 4.56 4.16
C MET A 68 -1.47 5.46 5.30
N MET A 69 -0.50 6.32 5.04
CA MET A 69 0.03 7.28 6.03
C MET A 69 -1.06 8.25 6.52
N GLU A 70 -1.90 8.74 5.62
CA GLU A 70 -3.02 9.61 5.98
C GLU A 70 -4.08 8.86 6.82
N GLN A 71 -4.39 7.62 6.44
CA GLN A 71 -5.31 6.77 7.17
C GLN A 71 -4.78 6.39 8.56
N GLN A 72 -3.47 6.17 8.70
CA GLN A 72 -2.81 5.95 10.01
C GLN A 72 -3.00 7.16 10.94
N ARG A 73 -2.83 8.39 10.43
CA ARG A 73 -3.07 9.61 11.22
C ARG A 73 -4.52 9.75 11.66
N LYS A 74 -5.47 9.47 10.76
CA LYS A 74 -6.91 9.49 11.09
C LYS A 74 -7.27 8.44 12.13
N SER A 75 -6.75 7.22 11.95
CA SER A 75 -6.90 6.13 12.90
C SER A 75 -6.38 6.55 14.28
N ALA A 76 -5.14 7.02 14.39
CA ALA A 76 -4.55 7.47 15.67
C ALA A 76 -5.41 8.50 16.41
N ARG A 77 -5.98 9.48 15.68
CA ARG A 77 -6.91 10.48 16.26
C ARG A 77 -8.21 9.83 16.75
N SER A 78 -8.78 8.91 15.99
CA SER A 78 -10.01 8.20 16.36
C SER A 78 -9.82 7.28 17.57
N PHE A 79 -8.65 6.63 17.68
CA PHE A 79 -8.27 5.82 18.85
C PHE A 79 -8.13 6.69 20.10
N GLY A 80 -7.42 7.82 20.03
CA GLY A 80 -7.30 8.74 21.16
C GLY A 80 -8.65 9.30 21.63
N ARG A 81 -9.55 9.63 20.69
CA ARG A 81 -10.93 10.03 21.01
C ARG A 81 -11.72 8.91 21.70
N ALA A 82 -11.65 7.69 21.17
CA ALA A 82 -12.33 6.54 21.76
C ALA A 82 -11.83 6.26 23.18
N GLU A 83 -10.53 6.38 23.41
CA GLU A 83 -9.92 6.20 24.73
C GLU A 83 -10.33 7.31 25.71
N ALA A 84 -10.38 8.57 25.27
CA ALA A 84 -10.85 9.68 26.09
C ALA A 84 -12.32 9.50 26.52
N VAL A 85 -13.19 9.09 25.58
CA VAL A 85 -14.60 8.77 25.87
C VAL A 85 -14.70 7.60 26.86
N ALA A 86 -13.92 6.53 26.66
CA ALA A 86 -13.90 5.39 27.57
C ALA A 86 -13.46 5.79 29.00
N ARG A 87 -12.48 6.68 29.14
CA ARG A 87 -12.05 7.22 30.45
C ARG A 87 -13.14 8.07 31.11
N LEU A 88 -13.85 8.89 30.35
CA LEU A 88 -14.97 9.69 30.86
C LEU A 88 -16.13 8.81 31.33
N ILE A 89 -16.49 7.78 30.56
CA ILE A 89 -17.51 6.79 30.95
C ILE A 89 -17.09 6.11 32.25
N LYS A 90 -15.85 5.60 32.33
CA LYS A 90 -15.33 4.93 33.53
C LYS A 90 -15.31 5.83 34.77
N ARG A 91 -15.07 7.14 34.62
CA ARG A 91 -15.16 8.13 35.71
C ARG A 91 -16.60 8.48 36.06
N GLY A 92 -17.49 8.57 35.08
CA GLY A 92 -18.91 8.89 35.28
C GLY A 92 -19.70 7.76 35.96
N THR A 93 -19.37 6.50 35.67
CA THR A 93 -19.93 5.32 36.34
C THR A 93 -19.30 5.04 37.71
N SER A 94 -18.36 5.87 38.15
CA SER A 94 -17.62 5.75 39.42
C SER A 94 -17.98 6.86 40.42
N LYS A 95 -19.14 7.50 40.29
CA LYS A 95 -19.75 8.29 41.38
C LYS A 95 -20.79 7.42 42.11
N PRO A 96 -20.89 7.55 43.45
CA PRO A 96 -21.38 6.53 44.39
C PRO A 96 -22.85 6.16 44.22
#